data_AF-A0A357LVQ5-F1
#
_entry.id   AF-A0A357LVQ5-F1
#
_cell.length_a   1.000
_cell.length_b   1.000
_cell.length_c   1.000
_cell.angle_alpha   90.00
_cell.angle_beta   90.00
_cell.angle_gamma   90.00
#
_symmetry.space_group_name_H-M   'P 1'
#
loop_
_entity.id
_entity.type
_entity.pdbx_description
1 polymer ?
#
loop_
_entity_poly.entity_id
_entity_poly.type
_entity_poly.pdbx_seq_one_letter_code
_entity_poly.pdbx_strand_id
1 'polypeptide(L)' 'MDLLPSEKINAARIQGRHASATVSGRRRSGFLLGNRFVYSDKAGLLWLQAEPGEFCGLRIWRK' A
#
# COMPACT_ATOMS: atom_id res chain seq x y z
N MET A 1 5.91 8.98 8.08
CA MET A 1 5.69 7.53 7.96
C MET A 1 5.18 7.07 9.32
N ASP A 2 3.88 6.82 9.44
CA ASP A 2 3.27 6.41 10.71
C ASP A 2 3.12 4.89 10.74
N LEU A 3 3.43 4.26 11.87
CA LEU A 3 3.14 2.84 12.10
C LEU A 3 1.62 2.64 12.11
N LEU A 4 1.09 1.81 11.19
CA LEU A 4 -0.33 1.48 11.20
C LEU A 4 -0.68 0.70 12.48
N PRO A 5 -1.82 1.01 13.11
CA PRO A 5 -2.46 0.08 14.03
C PRO A 5 -2.66 -1.27 13.34
N SER A 6 -2.30 -2.36 14.02
CA SER A 6 -2.37 -3.74 13.54
C SER A 6 -3.74 -4.13 12.97
N GLU A 7 -4.82 -3.53 13.48
CA GLU A 7 -6.19 -3.73 12.99
C GLU A 7 -6.37 -3.28 11.53
N LYS A 8 -5.78 -2.14 11.15
CA LYS A 8 -5.88 -1.63 9.77
C LYS A 8 -5.00 -2.43 8.80
N ILE A 9 -3.91 -3.02 9.28
CA ILE A 9 -3.08 -3.96 8.50
C ILE A 9 -3.88 -5.22 8.17
N ASN A 10 -4.59 -5.76 9.17
CA ASN A 10 -5.46 -6.91 8.96
C ASN A 10 -6.61 -6.58 8.00
N ALA A 11 -7.23 -5.41 8.11
CA ALA A 11 -8.25 -4.96 7.17
C ALA A 11 -7.70 -4.84 5.73
N ALA A 12 -6.49 -4.29 5.55
CA ALA A 12 -5.88 -4.20 4.23
C ALA A 12 -5.53 -5.57 3.63
N ARG A 13 -5.17 -6.55 4.47
CA ARG A 13 -4.87 -7.91 4.03
C ARG A 13 -6.14 -8.72 3.69
N ILE A 14 -7.25 -8.45 4.37
CA ILE A 14 -8.54 -9.15 4.16
C ILE A 14 -9.35 -8.50 3.03
N GLN A 15 -9.40 -7.17 2.97
CA GLN A 15 -10.28 -6.41 2.07
C GLN A 15 -9.51 -5.66 0.97
N GLY A 16 -8.20 -5.46 1.14
CA GLY A 16 -7.39 -4.70 0.19
C GLY A 16 -7.11 -5.48 -1.08
N ARG A 17 -7.00 -4.75 -2.19
CA ARG A 17 -6.64 -5.33 -3.49
C ARG A 17 -5.14 -5.46 -3.60
N HIS A 18 -4.65 -6.59 -4.08
CA HIS A 18 -3.23 -6.73 -4.41
C HIS A 18 -2.84 -5.65 -5.42
N ALA A 19 -1.83 -4.87 -5.09
CA ALA A 19 -1.37 -3.77 -5.91
C ALA A 19 0.15 -3.67 -5.88
N SER A 20 0.71 -3.05 -6.92
CA SER A 20 2.10 -2.64 -6.95
C SER A 20 2.18 -1.18 -7.33
N ALA A 21 2.94 -0.39 -6.58
CA ALA A 21 3.07 1.04 -6.77
C ALA A 21 4.54 1.46 -6.69
N THR A 22 4.93 2.49 -7.43
CA THR A 22 6.25 3.09 -7.28
C THR A 22 6.20 4.09 -6.12
N VAL A 23 6.89 3.75 -5.03
CA VAL A 23 7.00 4.56 -3.81
C VAL A 23 8.44 5.04 -3.70
N SER A 24 8.66 6.36 -3.63
CA SER A 24 9.99 6.96 -3.52
C SER A 24 10.99 6.43 -4.57
N GLY A 25 10.54 6.27 -5.81
CA GLY A 25 11.35 5.76 -6.92
C GLY A 25 11.59 4.24 -6.93
N ARG A 26 11.03 3.47 -5.99
CA ARG A 26 11.13 2.01 -5.95
C ARG A 26 9.76 1.36 -6.13
N ARG A 27 9.68 0.35 -6.98
CA ARG A 27 8.46 -0.44 -7.14
C ARG A 27 8.27 -1.34 -5.91
N ARG A 28 7.13 -1.19 -5.25
CA ARG A 28 6.74 -1.94 -4.05
C ARG A 28 5.45 -2.69 -4.33
N SER A 29 5.34 -3.89 -3.77
CA SER A 29 4.13 -4.71 -3.81
C SER A 29 3.44 -4.64 -2.46
N GLY A 30 2.11 -4.64 -2.48
CA GLY A 30 1.32 -4.42 -1.28
C GLY A 30 -0.18 -4.55 -1.53
N PHE A 31 -0.95 -3.93 -0.65
CA PHE A 31 -2.41 -3.93 -0.68
C PHE A 31 -2.91 -2.50 -0.80
N LEU A 32 -3.82 -2.27 -1.73
CA LEU A 32 -4.55 -1.02 -1.84
C LEU A 32 -5.89 -1.16 -1.12
N LEU A 33 -6.08 -0.38 -0.06
CA LEU A 33 -7.31 -0.29 0.71
C LEU A 33 -7.87 1.14 0.60
N GLY A 34 -8.87 1.34 -0.26
CA GLY A 34 -9.37 2.67 -0.59
C GLY A 34 -8.30 3.50 -1.30
N ASN A 35 -7.96 4.65 -0.73
CA ASN A 35 -6.84 5.48 -1.17
C ASN A 35 -5.54 5.19 -0.40
N ARG A 36 -5.42 4.09 0.35
CA ARG A 36 -4.20 3.78 1.11
C ARG A 36 -3.47 2.60 0.50
N PHE A 37 -2.17 2.76 0.27
CA PHE A 37 -1.30 1.69 -0.16
C PHE A 37 -0.47 1.20 1.03
N VAL A 38 -0.71 -0.05 1.41
CA VAL A 38 -0.04 -0.74 2.51
C VAL A 38 1.00 -1.67 1.93
N TYR A 39 2.26 -1.53 2.32
CA TYR A 39 3.35 -2.36 1.81
C TYR A 39 4.31 -2.77 2.92
N SER A 40 4.98 -3.90 2.71
CA SER A 40 6.04 -4.36 3.62
C SER A 40 7.38 -3.79 3.17
N ASP A 41 8.15 -3.25 4.11
CA ASP A 41 9.55 -2.87 3.91
C ASP A 41 10.43 -3.51 4.99
N LYS A 42 11.76 -3.38 4.86
CA LYS A 42 12.73 -3.97 5.79
C LYS A 42 12.52 -3.55 7.26
N ALA A 43 11.91 -2.39 7.49
CA ALA A 43 11.61 -1.85 8.81
C ALA A 43 10.25 -2.31 9.38
N GLY A 44 9.43 -3.00 8.59
CA GLY A 44 8.10 -3.45 8.96
C GLY A 44 7.03 -3.06 7.95
N LEU A 45 5.78 -3.08 8.41
CA LEU A 45 4.63 -2.72 7.59
C LEU A 45 4.40 -1.21 7.59
N LEU A 46 4.46 -0.62 6.41
CA LEU A 46 4.29 0.80 6.17
C LEU A 46 3.02 1.05 5.36
N TRP A 47 2.54 2.27 5.43
CA TRP A 47 1.45 2.74 4.58
C TRP A 47 1.68 4.15 4.10
N LEU A 48 1.07 4.42 2.96
CA LEU A 48 0.99 5.73 2.36
C LEU A 48 -0.44 5.98 1.94
N GLN A 49 -0.94 7.17 2.22
CA GLN A 49 -2.15 7.65 1.60
C GLN A 49 -1.82 8.12 0.18
N ALA A 50 -2.68 7.79 -0.78
CA ALA A 50 -2.63 8.22 -2.16
C ALA A 50 -3.23 9.60 -2.25
N GLU A 51 -2.41 10.63 -2.37
CA GLU A 51 -2.88 11.88 -2.91
C GLU A 51 -2.90 11.83 -4.45
N PRO A 52 -3.73 12.65 -5.11
CA PRO A 52 -3.78 12.70 -6.57
C PRO A 52 -2.39 12.92 -7.18
N GLY A 53 -1.91 11.95 -7.94
CA GLY A 53 -0.59 12.01 -8.62
C GLY A 53 0.59 11.42 -7.85
N GLU A 54 0.45 11.01 -6.59
CA GLU A 54 1.58 10.45 -5.81
C GLU A 54 1.96 9.03 -6.24
N PHE A 55 0.99 8.22 -6.68
CA PHE A 55 1.28 6.86 -7.15
C PHE A 55 1.44 6.81 -8.66
N CYS A 56 2.66 7.04 -9.12
CA CYS A 56 3.00 6.78 -10.51
C CYS A 56 3.15 5.26 -10.75
N GLY A 57 2.43 4.72 -11.73
CA GLY A 57 2.54 3.31 -12.14
C GLY A 57 1.86 2.30 -11.20
N LEU A 58 0.82 2.72 -10.47
CA LEU A 58 -0.06 1.84 -9.69
C LEU A 58 -0.68 0.78 -10.61
N ARG A 59 -0.29 -0.49 -10.40
CA ARG A 59 -0.95 -1.65 -11.02
C ARG A 59 -1.73 -2.39 -9.95
N ILE A 60 -3.04 -2.40 -10.08
CA ILE A 60 -3.94 -3.21 -9.26
C ILE A 60 -4.10 -4.55 -9.98
N TRP A 61 -3.76 -5.63 -9.29
CA TRP A 61 -4.00 -6.98 -9.77
C TRP A 61 -5.47 -7.29 -9.46
N ARG A 62 -6.29 -7.38 -10.50
CA ARG A 62 -7.61 -8.02 -10.38
C ARG A 62 -7.38 -9.52 -10.44
N LYS A 63 -7.83 -10.23 -9.40
CA LYS A 63 -7.94 -11.69 -9.43
C LYS A 63 -9.10 -12.07 -10.35
#